data_AF-A0A811V8G4-F1
#
_entry.id   AF-A0A811V8G4-F1
#
_cell.length_a   1.000
_cell.length_b   1.000
_cell.length_c   1.000
_cell.angle_alpha   90.00
_cell.angle_beta   90.00
_cell.angle_gamma   90.00
#
_symmetry.space_group_name_H-M   'P 1'
#
loop_
_entity.id
_entity.type
_entity.pdbx_description
1 polymer ?
#
loop_
_entity_poly.entity_id
_entity_poly.type
_entity_poly.pdbx_seq_one_letter_code
_entity_poly.pdbx_strand_id
1 'polypeptide(L)'
;MKLAKFDELDTLIKGILFAEVQNPTECYFYENARDIMKSEKRAFDFSKPYPFILVNVGSGVSILAVYGPDNFKRVSGTSLGGGTFLGLCCLLTGCNSFEEAIQLATKGDNRKVDKLVRDIYGGDYDRFGLTGDLVASSFGQMHIKDKRSSVSREDLANATLVTITNNIGSIARMCALNEKMDKVVFVGNFLRVNPISMKLLAYAMEFWSNGTLKALFLEHEGYFGALGCLLQFNGEIAAALNETAETTTTSSPSSSSSSQSKAEPTNTSQAAETVSNAMNSTTTTPTSNNVNNSDS
;
A
#
# COMPACT_ATOMS: atom_id res chain seq x y z
N MET A 1 -13.47 -10.03 -29.18
CA MET A 1 -12.49 -9.26 -28.37
C MET A 1 -11.85 -10.22 -27.39
N LYS A 2 -10.51 -10.28 -27.30
CA LYS A 2 -9.79 -11.05 -26.26
C LYS A 2 -9.26 -10.06 -25.22
N LEU A 3 -9.45 -10.36 -23.94
CA LEU A 3 -8.96 -9.54 -22.83
C LEU A 3 -7.82 -10.28 -22.13
N ALA A 4 -6.63 -9.67 -22.09
CA ALA A 4 -5.54 -10.12 -21.25
C ALA A 4 -5.81 -9.67 -19.81
N LYS A 5 -5.69 -10.57 -18.84
CA LYS A 5 -5.94 -10.30 -17.42
C LYS A 5 -4.61 -10.32 -16.68
N PHE A 6 -4.38 -9.29 -15.89
CA PHE A 6 -3.22 -9.17 -15.01
C PHE A 6 -3.68 -8.95 -13.57
N ASP A 7 -2.86 -9.37 -12.61
CA ASP A 7 -3.15 -9.14 -11.20
C ASP A 7 -3.03 -7.65 -10.85
N GLU A 8 -3.95 -7.17 -10.03
CA GLU A 8 -4.05 -5.76 -9.65
C GLU A 8 -2.82 -5.29 -8.86
N LEU A 9 -2.32 -6.11 -7.94
CA LEU A 9 -1.24 -5.75 -7.03
C LEU A 9 0.13 -5.86 -7.73
N ASP A 10 0.32 -6.89 -8.55
CA ASP A 10 1.51 -7.03 -9.39
C ASP A 10 1.69 -5.81 -10.31
N THR A 11 0.62 -5.44 -11.01
CA THR A 11 0.65 -4.32 -11.95
C THR A 11 0.83 -2.98 -11.24
N LEU A 12 0.20 -2.80 -10.08
CA LEU A 12 0.41 -1.63 -9.23
C LEU A 12 1.90 -1.45 -8.86
N ILE A 13 2.55 -2.49 -8.35
CA ILE A 13 3.97 -2.43 -7.95
C ILE A 13 4.86 -2.11 -9.16
N LYS A 14 4.67 -2.82 -10.28
CA LYS A 14 5.43 -2.57 -11.51
C LYS A 14 5.26 -1.14 -12.02
N GLY A 15 4.04 -0.60 -11.97
CA GLY A 15 3.75 0.77 -12.38
C GLY A 15 4.46 1.80 -11.50
N ILE A 16 4.46 1.62 -10.18
CA ILE A 16 5.16 2.50 -9.23
C ILE A 16 6.66 2.52 -9.53
N LEU A 17 7.27 1.34 -9.65
CA LEU A 17 8.71 1.21 -9.88
C LEU A 17 9.12 1.82 -11.23
N PHE A 18 8.31 1.63 -12.27
CA PHE A 18 8.56 2.27 -13.56
C PHE A 18 8.47 3.79 -13.47
N ALA A 19 7.44 4.33 -12.82
CA ALA A 19 7.25 5.77 -12.70
C ALA A 19 8.44 6.42 -11.96
N GLU A 20 8.92 5.81 -10.87
CA GLU A 20 10.10 6.29 -10.14
C GLU A 20 11.36 6.30 -11.02
N VAL A 21 11.60 5.25 -11.79
CA VAL A 21 12.76 5.18 -12.70
C VAL A 21 12.71 6.26 -13.79
N GLN A 22 11.51 6.59 -14.28
CA GLN A 22 11.33 7.57 -15.35
C GLN A 22 11.20 9.02 -14.84
N ASN A 23 10.83 9.22 -13.58
CA ASN A 23 10.59 10.52 -12.97
C ASN A 23 11.25 10.59 -11.58
N PRO A 24 12.47 11.16 -11.46
CA PRO A 24 13.17 11.32 -10.17
C PRO A 24 12.46 12.20 -9.14
N THR A 25 11.37 12.88 -9.52
CA THR A 25 10.55 13.72 -8.63
C THR A 25 9.19 13.10 -8.34
N GLU A 26 8.99 11.82 -8.68
CA GLU A 26 7.71 11.13 -8.51
C GLU A 26 7.30 11.03 -7.04
N CYS A 27 8.24 10.72 -6.15
CA CYS A 27 7.98 10.56 -4.74
C CYS A 27 8.18 11.86 -3.95
N TYR A 28 7.26 12.15 -3.04
CA TYR A 28 7.32 13.30 -2.15
C TYR A 28 6.76 13.01 -0.76
N PHE A 29 7.05 13.90 0.19
CA PHE A 29 6.51 13.88 1.54
C PHE A 29 6.12 15.29 2.00
N TYR A 30 5.38 15.38 3.10
CA TYR A 30 5.13 16.65 3.78
C TYR A 30 6.09 16.80 4.96
N GLU A 31 6.98 17.78 4.89
CA GLU A 31 7.86 18.18 6.00
C GLU A 31 7.07 18.97 7.04
N ASN A 32 7.44 18.89 8.32
CA ASN A 32 6.74 19.53 9.44
C ASN A 32 5.26 19.12 9.54
N ALA A 33 4.93 17.84 9.31
CA ALA A 33 3.54 17.39 9.22
C ALA A 33 2.77 17.50 10.54
N ARG A 34 3.47 17.63 11.68
CA ARG A 34 2.87 17.97 12.99
C ARG A 34 2.09 19.29 13.00
N ASP A 35 2.41 20.21 12.10
CA ASP A 35 1.67 21.46 11.90
C ASP A 35 1.17 21.52 10.45
N ILE A 36 -0.09 21.13 10.25
CA ILE A 36 -0.75 21.06 8.92
C ILE A 36 -0.69 22.40 8.16
N MET A 37 -0.63 23.53 8.88
CA MET A 37 -0.56 24.86 8.26
C MET A 37 0.85 25.20 7.79
N LYS A 38 1.88 24.72 8.49
CA LYS A 38 3.30 24.90 8.12
C LYS A 38 3.88 23.76 7.30
N SER A 39 3.10 22.71 7.04
CA SER A 39 3.60 21.54 6.33
C SER A 39 3.91 21.86 4.86
N GLU A 40 5.11 21.52 4.40
CA GLU A 40 5.58 21.82 3.04
C GLU A 40 5.83 20.54 2.24
N LYS A 41 5.45 20.54 0.96
CA LYS A 41 5.73 19.43 0.05
C LYS A 41 7.22 19.44 -0.32
N ARG A 42 7.92 18.32 -0.10
CA ARG A 42 9.33 18.12 -0.42
C ARG A 42 9.50 16.84 -1.23
N ALA A 43 10.35 16.89 -2.26
CA ALA A 43 10.73 15.69 -2.99
C ALA A 43 11.43 14.69 -2.08
N PHE A 44 11.25 13.40 -2.35
CA PHE A 44 11.88 12.30 -1.64
C PHE A 44 12.65 11.44 -2.64
N ASP A 45 13.92 11.18 -2.38
CA ASP A 45 14.70 10.23 -3.18
C ASP A 45 14.22 8.81 -2.89
N PHE A 46 13.48 8.23 -3.83
CA PHE A 46 12.91 6.89 -3.73
C PHE A 46 13.66 5.87 -4.62
N SER A 47 14.90 6.18 -5.02
CA SER A 47 15.78 5.31 -5.81
C SER A 47 16.16 3.99 -5.11
N LYS A 48 16.09 3.96 -3.77
CA LYS A 48 16.25 2.77 -2.93
C LYS A 48 14.95 2.49 -2.17
N PRO A 49 13.91 2.02 -2.86
CA PRO A 49 12.55 2.04 -2.33
C PRO A 49 12.35 1.04 -1.18
N TYR A 50 13.00 -0.12 -1.24
CA TYR A 50 12.74 -1.22 -0.30
C TYR A 50 13.42 -1.06 1.08
N PRO A 51 12.87 -1.71 2.12
CA PRO A 51 11.49 -2.19 2.19
C PRO A 51 10.51 -1.02 2.41
N PHE A 52 9.24 -1.18 2.01
CA PHE A 52 8.20 -0.19 2.30
C PHE A 52 6.81 -0.83 2.44
N ILE A 53 5.93 -0.14 3.18
CA ILE A 53 4.51 -0.45 3.18
C ILE A 53 3.84 0.33 2.04
N LEU A 54 3.09 -0.36 1.20
CA LEU A 54 2.23 0.26 0.21
C LEU A 54 0.78 0.25 0.70
N VAL A 55 0.15 1.41 0.75
CA VAL A 55 -1.26 1.60 1.11
C VAL A 55 -1.99 2.10 -0.12
N ASN A 56 -2.69 1.20 -0.81
CA ASN A 56 -3.50 1.54 -1.98
C ASN A 56 -4.93 1.87 -1.55
N VAL A 57 -5.30 3.15 -1.66
CA VAL A 57 -6.60 3.70 -1.24
C VAL A 57 -7.51 3.92 -2.45
N GLY A 58 -8.24 2.87 -2.81
CA GLY A 58 -9.29 2.89 -3.84
C GLY A 58 -10.69 2.98 -3.22
N SER A 59 -11.63 2.19 -3.75
CA SER A 59 -12.96 2.03 -3.14
C SER A 59 -12.86 1.47 -1.71
N GLY A 60 -12.05 0.42 -1.54
CA GLY A 60 -11.54 -0.04 -0.25
C GLY A 60 -10.05 0.27 -0.11
N VAL A 61 -9.37 -0.40 0.81
CA VAL A 61 -7.93 -0.24 1.03
C VAL A 61 -7.23 -1.59 1.06
N SER A 62 -6.14 -1.70 0.31
CA SER A 62 -5.20 -2.83 0.38
C SER A 62 -3.86 -2.35 0.91
N ILE A 63 -3.30 -3.10 1.86
CA ILE A 63 -2.01 -2.79 2.48
C ILE A 63 -1.04 -3.92 2.19
N LEU A 64 0.11 -3.59 1.61
CA LEU A 64 1.14 -4.54 1.21
C LEU A 64 2.44 -4.23 1.92
N ALA A 65 3.18 -5.27 2.29
CA ALA A 65 4.59 -5.18 2.64
C ALA A 65 5.41 -5.55 1.41
N VAL A 66 6.26 -4.62 0.95
CA VAL A 66 7.04 -4.76 -0.27
C VAL A 66 8.52 -4.84 0.11
N TYR A 67 9.12 -6.01 -0.13
CA TYR A 67 10.52 -6.29 0.18
C TYR A 67 11.43 -6.25 -1.06
N GLY A 68 10.85 -6.37 -2.24
CA GLY A 68 11.54 -6.33 -3.52
C GLY A 68 10.55 -6.27 -4.70
N PRO A 69 11.05 -6.21 -5.95
CA PRO A 69 10.21 -6.03 -7.13
C PRO A 69 9.19 -7.16 -7.32
N ASP A 70 9.58 -8.39 -7.04
CA ASP A 70 8.72 -9.59 -7.12
C ASP A 70 8.52 -10.24 -5.74
N ASN A 71 8.85 -9.53 -4.66
CA ASN A 71 8.73 -10.02 -3.29
C ASN A 71 7.89 -9.06 -2.46
N PHE A 72 6.59 -9.34 -2.41
CA PHE A 72 5.65 -8.60 -1.59
C PHE A 72 4.52 -9.50 -1.12
N LYS A 73 3.82 -9.06 -0.08
CA LYS A 73 2.65 -9.76 0.46
C LYS A 73 1.57 -8.76 0.87
N ARG A 74 0.31 -9.10 0.66
CA ARG A 74 -0.82 -8.32 1.20
C ARG A 74 -0.94 -8.62 2.69
N VAL A 75 -0.61 -7.65 3.54
CA VAL A 75 -0.57 -7.81 5.00
C VAL A 75 -1.89 -7.47 5.68
N SER A 76 -2.68 -6.59 5.07
CA SER A 76 -3.95 -6.15 5.63
C SER A 76 -4.81 -5.46 4.57
N GLY A 77 -5.98 -4.98 5.01
CA GLY A 77 -6.83 -4.08 4.27
C GLY A 77 -8.01 -3.63 5.12
N THR A 78 -8.74 -2.63 4.64
CA THR A 78 -9.99 -2.19 5.26
C THR A 78 -11.02 -1.91 4.18
N SER A 79 -12.29 -2.20 4.48
CA SER A 79 -13.40 -1.80 3.62
C SER A 79 -13.72 -0.30 3.75
N LEU A 80 -13.16 0.38 4.76
CA LEU A 80 -13.33 1.82 5.00
C LEU A 80 -12.34 2.61 4.14
N GLY A 81 -12.64 2.73 2.85
CA GLY A 81 -11.83 3.44 1.86
C GLY A 81 -12.52 4.64 1.24
N GLY A 82 -12.08 5.04 0.04
CA GLY A 82 -12.65 6.17 -0.68
C GLY A 82 -14.12 5.96 -1.09
N GLY A 83 -14.53 4.71 -1.29
CA GLY A 83 -15.93 4.37 -1.54
C GLY A 83 -16.83 4.62 -0.33
N THR A 84 -16.33 4.36 0.87
CA THR A 84 -17.04 4.68 2.13
C THR A 84 -17.14 6.19 2.32
N PHE A 85 -16.04 6.92 2.10
CA PHE A 85 -16.06 8.39 2.14
C PHE A 85 -17.11 8.96 1.20
N LEU A 86 -17.06 8.60 -0.09
CA LEU A 86 -17.99 9.12 -1.08
C LEU A 86 -19.44 8.73 -0.77
N GLY A 87 -19.68 7.45 -0.46
CA GLY A 87 -21.03 6.97 -0.16
C GLY A 87 -21.66 7.66 1.05
N LEU A 88 -20.91 7.84 2.14
CA LEU A 88 -21.39 8.56 3.32
C LEU A 88 -21.58 10.06 3.03
N CYS A 89 -20.67 10.70 2.29
CA CYS A 89 -20.84 12.09 1.89
C CYS A 89 -22.11 12.29 1.03
N CYS A 90 -22.38 11.41 0.08
CA CYS A 90 -23.62 11.46 -0.71
C CYS A 90 -24.86 11.38 0.20
N LEU A 91 -24.88 10.45 1.16
CA LEU A 91 -25.99 10.26 2.09
C LEU A 91 -26.18 11.45 3.06
N LEU A 92 -25.08 11.98 3.59
CA LEU A 92 -25.11 12.99 4.65
C LEU A 92 -25.23 14.43 4.13
N THR A 93 -24.78 14.69 2.90
CA THR A 93 -24.63 16.06 2.38
C THR A 93 -25.39 16.30 1.07
N GLY A 94 -25.82 15.24 0.41
CA GLY A 94 -26.44 15.29 -0.92
C GLY A 94 -25.48 15.61 -2.06
N CYS A 95 -24.16 15.51 -1.85
CA CYS A 95 -23.18 15.70 -2.94
C CYS A 95 -23.27 14.58 -3.99
N ASN A 96 -22.90 14.89 -5.23
CA ASN A 96 -23.06 13.97 -6.37
C ASN A 96 -21.73 13.51 -6.99
N SER A 97 -20.60 14.07 -6.55
CA SER A 97 -19.27 13.66 -7.02
C SER A 97 -18.23 13.68 -5.91
N PHE A 98 -17.11 13.00 -6.17
CA PHE A 98 -15.96 13.01 -5.27
C PHE A 98 -15.38 14.41 -5.09
N GLU A 99 -15.27 15.16 -6.18
CA GLU A 99 -14.76 16.54 -6.17
C GLU A 99 -15.66 17.46 -5.35
N GLU A 100 -16.99 17.33 -5.47
CA GLU A 100 -17.92 18.10 -4.63
C GLU A 100 -17.76 17.73 -3.16
N ALA A 101 -17.63 16.44 -2.83
CA ALA A 101 -17.43 15.98 -1.45
C ALA A 101 -16.13 16.55 -0.84
N ILE A 102 -15.03 16.58 -1.60
CA ILE A 102 -13.76 17.19 -1.17
C ILE A 102 -13.91 18.71 -1.01
N GLN A 103 -14.61 19.40 -1.93
CA GLN A 103 -14.86 20.84 -1.81
C GLN A 103 -15.74 21.22 -0.62
N LEU A 104 -16.65 20.34 -0.20
CA LEU A 104 -17.41 20.51 1.03
C LEU A 104 -16.52 20.31 2.25
N ALA A 105 -15.72 19.26 2.24
CA ALA A 105 -14.81 18.95 3.33
C ALA A 105 -13.78 20.07 3.58
N THR A 106 -13.33 20.80 2.56
CA THR A 106 -12.39 21.93 2.73
C THR A 106 -12.99 23.13 3.46
N LYS A 107 -14.32 23.23 3.53
CA LYS A 107 -15.06 24.34 4.17
C LYS A 107 -15.62 23.97 5.54
N GLY A 108 -15.61 22.68 5.88
CA GLY A 108 -16.19 22.16 7.12
C GLY A 108 -15.22 22.15 8.29
N ASP A 109 -15.79 21.92 9.48
CA ASP A 109 -15.06 21.75 10.73
C ASP A 109 -15.54 20.50 11.47
N ASN A 110 -14.73 19.44 11.46
CA ASN A 110 -15.07 18.18 12.12
C ASN A 110 -15.32 18.34 13.63
N ARG A 111 -14.76 19.37 14.29
CA ARG A 111 -14.91 19.60 15.74
C ARG A 111 -16.35 19.92 16.17
N LYS A 112 -17.24 20.25 15.21
CA LYS A 112 -18.68 20.41 15.48
C LYS A 112 -19.44 19.07 15.44
N VAL A 113 -18.83 18.04 14.85
CA VAL A 113 -19.43 16.72 14.59
C VAL A 113 -18.83 15.64 15.51
N ASP A 114 -17.50 15.63 15.60
CA ASP A 114 -16.70 14.68 16.36
C ASP A 114 -16.61 15.08 17.83
N LYS A 115 -16.55 14.11 18.74
CA LYS A 115 -16.24 14.35 20.15
C LYS A 115 -14.73 14.26 20.34
N LEU A 116 -14.13 15.32 20.88
CA LEU A 116 -12.70 15.43 21.12
C LEU A 116 -12.31 14.94 22.53
N VAL A 117 -11.02 14.73 22.77
CA VAL A 117 -10.48 14.39 24.10
C VAL A 117 -10.87 15.47 25.13
N ARG A 118 -10.78 16.75 24.77
CA ARG A 118 -11.18 17.87 25.64
C ARG A 118 -12.66 17.84 26.02
N ASP A 119 -13.53 17.28 25.19
CA ASP A 119 -14.97 17.17 25.47
C ASP A 119 -15.29 16.10 26.52
N ILE A 120 -14.32 15.22 26.80
CA ILE A 120 -14.42 14.15 27.81
C ILE A 120 -13.66 14.53 29.07
N TYR A 121 -12.43 15.04 28.92
CA TYR A 121 -11.50 15.26 30.03
C TYR A 121 -11.36 16.73 30.45
N GLY A 122 -11.96 17.67 29.72
CA GLY A 122 -11.83 19.12 29.99
C GLY A 122 -10.50 19.73 29.54
N GLY A 123 -9.62 18.97 28.90
CA GLY A 123 -8.29 19.36 28.45
C GLY A 123 -7.55 18.19 27.80
N ASP A 124 -6.23 18.16 27.96
CA ASP A 124 -5.39 17.04 27.52
C ASP A 124 -5.58 15.82 28.45
N TYR A 125 -5.30 14.62 27.94
CA TYR A 125 -5.19 13.41 28.75
C TYR A 125 -3.71 13.03 28.94
N ASP A 126 -3.07 13.70 29.90
CA ASP A 126 -1.61 13.68 30.12
C ASP A 126 -1.03 12.28 30.35
N ARG A 127 -1.76 11.41 31.06
CA ARG A 127 -1.28 10.07 31.41
C ARG A 127 -0.84 9.25 30.20
N PHE A 128 -1.49 9.45 29.05
CA PHE A 128 -1.18 8.75 27.81
C PHE A 128 -0.79 9.71 26.67
N GLY A 129 -0.53 10.98 26.98
CA GLY A 129 -0.08 11.98 26.00
C GLY A 129 -1.10 12.26 24.89
N LEU A 130 -2.41 12.18 25.17
CA LEU A 130 -3.43 12.53 24.17
C LEU A 130 -3.79 14.01 24.29
N THR A 131 -3.56 14.78 23.22
CA THR A 131 -3.91 16.20 23.19
C THR A 131 -5.43 16.41 23.16
N GLY A 132 -5.89 17.52 23.72
CA GLY A 132 -7.31 17.84 23.84
C GLY A 132 -8.00 18.00 22.48
N ASP A 133 -7.27 18.38 21.44
CA ASP A 133 -7.78 18.53 20.07
C ASP A 133 -7.88 17.21 19.29
N LEU A 134 -7.42 16.11 19.86
CA LEU A 134 -7.54 14.81 19.24
C LEU A 134 -8.99 14.32 19.24
N VAL A 135 -9.42 13.73 18.13
CA VAL A 135 -10.72 13.05 18.04
C VAL A 135 -10.73 11.83 18.96
N ALA A 136 -11.62 11.83 19.95
CA ALA A 136 -11.86 10.69 20.83
C ALA A 136 -12.96 9.77 20.28
N SER A 137 -13.99 10.35 19.65
CA SER A 137 -15.06 9.60 18.98
C SER A 137 -15.55 10.36 17.75
N SER A 138 -15.26 9.79 16.57
CA SER A 138 -15.81 10.24 15.29
C SER A 138 -17.34 10.26 15.33
N PHE A 139 -17.96 11.34 14.83
CA PHE A 139 -19.41 11.60 14.90
C PHE A 139 -20.00 11.57 16.32
N GLY A 140 -19.15 11.62 17.35
CA GLY A 140 -19.54 11.40 18.74
C GLY A 140 -20.47 12.45 19.32
N GLN A 141 -20.66 13.61 18.68
CA GLN A 141 -21.66 14.61 19.10
C GLN A 141 -23.03 14.39 18.44
N MET A 142 -23.13 13.56 17.39
CA MET A 142 -24.33 13.43 16.57
C MET A 142 -25.47 12.65 17.24
N HIS A 143 -25.28 12.09 18.43
CA HIS A 143 -26.39 11.57 19.24
C HIS A 143 -27.21 12.71 19.88
N ILE A 144 -26.64 13.91 20.03
CA ILE A 144 -27.28 15.09 20.63
C ILE A 144 -28.11 15.84 19.57
N LYS A 145 -29.41 16.02 19.82
CA LYS A 145 -30.36 16.60 18.86
C LYS A 145 -30.01 18.03 18.46
N ASP A 146 -29.64 18.87 19.42
CA ASP A 146 -29.35 20.28 19.16
C ASP A 146 -28.05 20.44 18.35
N LYS A 147 -27.03 19.63 18.65
CA LYS A 147 -25.79 19.57 17.86
C LYS A 147 -26.08 19.15 16.42
N ARG A 148 -26.84 18.06 16.22
CA ARG A 148 -27.26 17.63 14.86
C ARG A 148 -27.99 18.72 14.09
N SER A 149 -28.78 19.55 14.76
CA SER A 149 -29.53 20.64 14.11
C SER A 149 -28.65 21.83 13.73
N SER A 150 -27.46 21.94 14.34
CA SER A 150 -26.53 23.06 14.14
C SER A 150 -25.38 22.78 13.16
N VAL A 151 -25.14 21.52 12.80
CA VAL A 151 -24.04 21.15 11.89
C VAL A 151 -24.42 21.44 10.44
N SER A 152 -23.46 21.95 9.67
CA SER A 152 -23.60 22.13 8.23
C SER A 152 -23.26 20.84 7.48
N ARG A 153 -23.64 20.78 6.21
CA ARG A 153 -23.26 19.66 5.33
C ARG A 153 -21.74 19.61 5.10
N GLU A 154 -21.09 20.77 5.09
CA GLU A 154 -19.64 20.92 5.00
C GLU A 154 -18.96 20.29 6.21
N ASP A 155 -19.46 20.53 7.43
CA ASP A 155 -18.93 19.93 8.66
C ASP A 155 -19.04 18.40 8.62
N LEU A 156 -20.15 17.85 8.10
CA LEU A 156 -20.34 16.41 7.93
C LEU A 156 -19.39 15.81 6.89
N ALA A 157 -19.16 16.49 5.76
CA ALA A 157 -18.18 16.06 4.76
C ALA A 157 -16.76 16.05 5.35
N ASN A 158 -16.40 17.09 6.10
CA ASN A 158 -15.09 17.18 6.76
C ASN A 158 -14.91 16.07 7.81
N ALA A 159 -15.90 15.84 8.67
CA ALA A 159 -15.86 14.76 9.67
C ALA A 159 -15.76 13.37 9.03
N THR A 160 -16.45 13.15 7.90
CA THR A 160 -16.34 11.90 7.13
C THR A 160 -14.93 11.72 6.61
N LEU A 161 -14.34 12.77 6.01
CA LEU A 161 -12.98 12.76 5.48
C LEU A 161 -11.96 12.46 6.59
N VAL A 162 -12.03 13.19 7.71
CA VAL A 162 -11.13 13.02 8.86
C VAL A 162 -11.23 11.60 9.44
N THR A 163 -12.44 11.08 9.58
CA THR A 163 -12.68 9.74 10.13
C THR A 163 -12.06 8.64 9.27
N ILE A 164 -12.32 8.66 7.96
CA ILE A 164 -11.79 7.65 7.03
C ILE A 164 -10.27 7.77 6.95
N THR A 165 -9.73 8.98 6.80
CA THR A 165 -8.29 9.20 6.67
C THR A 165 -7.53 8.78 7.94
N ASN A 166 -8.02 9.15 9.13
CA ASN A 166 -7.39 8.75 10.39
C ASN A 166 -7.45 7.24 10.62
N ASN A 167 -8.54 6.57 10.22
CA ASN A 167 -8.65 5.12 10.29
C ASN A 167 -7.60 4.43 9.40
N ILE A 168 -7.47 4.88 8.15
CA ILE A 168 -6.45 4.39 7.21
C ILE A 168 -5.04 4.59 7.77
N GLY A 169 -4.74 5.80 8.27
CA GLY A 169 -3.46 6.11 8.89
C GLY A 169 -3.16 5.19 10.10
N SER A 170 -4.12 4.98 10.99
CA SER A 170 -3.94 4.10 12.15
C SER A 170 -3.60 2.66 11.74
N ILE A 171 -4.33 2.09 10.78
CA ILE A 171 -4.09 0.72 10.29
C ILE A 171 -2.73 0.64 9.59
N ALA A 172 -2.41 1.60 8.71
CA ALA A 172 -1.13 1.65 8.01
C ALA A 172 0.05 1.70 9.00
N ARG A 173 -0.06 2.51 10.06
CA ARG A 173 0.94 2.56 11.13
C ARG A 173 1.11 1.20 11.83
N MET A 174 0.02 0.55 12.21
CA MET A 174 0.08 -0.76 12.88
C MET A 174 0.76 -1.80 11.98
N CYS A 175 0.43 -1.82 10.68
CA CYS A 175 1.09 -2.68 9.72
C CYS A 175 2.59 -2.37 9.58
N ALA A 176 2.97 -1.09 9.48
CA ALA A 176 4.37 -0.66 9.38
C ALA A 176 5.19 -1.06 10.61
N LEU A 177 4.64 -0.87 11.81
CA LEU A 177 5.29 -1.30 13.05
C LEU A 177 5.45 -2.82 13.15
N ASN A 178 4.43 -3.58 12.75
CA ASN A 178 4.48 -5.04 12.78
C ASN A 178 5.49 -5.61 11.77
N GLU A 179 5.58 -5.02 10.58
CA GLU A 179 6.53 -5.41 9.52
C GLU A 179 7.91 -4.76 9.68
N LYS A 180 8.08 -3.88 10.68
CA LYS A 180 9.34 -3.15 10.98
C LYS A 180 9.83 -2.31 9.80
N MET A 181 8.92 -1.61 9.14
CA MET A 181 9.20 -0.72 8.01
C MET A 181 8.92 0.74 8.39
N ASP A 182 9.79 1.65 7.97
CA ASP A 182 9.71 3.08 8.26
C ASP A 182 9.07 3.90 7.13
N LYS A 183 9.14 3.43 5.89
CA LYS A 183 8.53 4.04 4.70
C LYS A 183 7.11 3.52 4.49
N VAL A 184 6.12 4.43 4.48
CA VAL A 184 4.72 4.12 4.19
C VAL A 184 4.28 4.96 2.99
N VAL A 185 4.14 4.31 1.84
CA VAL A 185 3.73 4.93 0.57
C VAL A 185 2.22 4.83 0.42
N PHE A 186 1.55 5.97 0.31
CA PHE A 186 0.12 6.06 0.07
C PHE A 186 -0.15 6.38 -1.40
N VAL A 187 -1.01 5.59 -2.03
CA VAL A 187 -1.45 5.75 -3.43
C VAL A 187 -2.96 5.56 -3.54
N GLY A 188 -3.49 5.73 -4.74
CA GLY A 188 -4.91 5.54 -5.05
C GLY A 188 -5.69 6.85 -5.18
N ASN A 189 -6.76 6.80 -5.97
CA ASN A 189 -7.52 8.00 -6.36
C ASN A 189 -8.24 8.72 -5.20
N PHE A 190 -8.33 8.12 -4.01
CA PHE A 190 -8.83 8.84 -2.82
C PHE A 190 -7.98 10.06 -2.46
N LEU A 191 -6.69 10.02 -2.77
CA LEU A 191 -5.75 11.10 -2.46
C LEU A 191 -5.75 12.20 -3.55
N ARG A 192 -6.34 11.91 -4.70
CA ARG A 192 -6.41 12.85 -5.82
C ARG A 192 -7.10 14.13 -5.41
N VAL A 193 -6.45 15.26 -5.68
CA VAL A 193 -6.91 16.62 -5.32
C VAL A 193 -7.33 16.76 -3.85
N ASN A 194 -6.78 15.92 -2.96
CA ASN A 194 -7.16 15.82 -1.55
C ASN A 194 -5.95 16.08 -0.63
N PRO A 195 -5.38 17.30 -0.63
CA PRO A 195 -4.23 17.64 0.18
C PRO A 195 -4.53 17.57 1.69
N ILE A 196 -5.81 17.70 2.09
CA ILE A 196 -6.23 17.55 3.48
C ILE A 196 -5.91 16.14 3.96
N SER A 197 -6.30 15.11 3.20
CA SER A 197 -6.06 13.73 3.61
C SER A 197 -4.58 13.37 3.57
N MET A 198 -3.84 13.84 2.57
CA MET A 198 -2.38 13.62 2.52
C MET A 198 -1.68 14.22 3.75
N LYS A 199 -2.01 15.47 4.12
CA LYS A 199 -1.45 16.11 5.31
C LYS A 199 -1.87 15.42 6.61
N LEU A 200 -3.12 14.96 6.71
CA LEU A 200 -3.58 14.17 7.86
C LEU A 200 -2.86 12.83 7.98
N LEU A 201 -2.63 12.12 6.87
CA LEU A 201 -1.85 10.88 6.87
C LEU A 201 -0.39 11.14 7.28
N ALA A 202 0.22 12.21 6.77
CA ALA A 202 1.57 12.61 7.18
C ALA A 202 1.65 12.96 8.67
N TYR A 203 0.69 13.74 9.17
CA TYR A 203 0.54 14.04 10.59
C TYR A 203 0.40 12.75 11.40
N ALA A 204 -0.47 11.83 10.97
CA ALA A 204 -0.74 10.59 11.69
C ALA A 204 0.50 9.68 11.77
N MET A 205 1.29 9.58 10.70
CA MET A 205 2.56 8.85 10.74
C MET A 205 3.53 9.49 11.72
N GLU A 206 3.76 10.80 11.61
CA GLU A 206 4.78 11.51 12.39
C GLU A 206 4.42 11.64 13.89
N PHE A 207 3.16 11.93 14.20
CA PHE A 207 2.68 12.11 15.58
C PHE A 207 2.65 10.77 16.31
N TRP A 208 1.95 9.77 15.77
CA TRP A 208 1.72 8.51 16.48
C TRP A 208 2.94 7.59 16.51
N SER A 209 3.90 7.76 15.60
CA SER A 209 5.14 6.99 15.62
C SER A 209 6.31 7.74 16.26
N ASN A 210 6.07 8.94 16.80
CA ASN A 210 7.13 9.83 17.29
C ASN A 210 8.24 10.09 16.26
N GLY A 211 7.85 10.27 14.98
CA GLY A 211 8.74 10.60 13.87
C GLY A 211 9.47 9.42 13.22
N THR A 212 9.29 8.19 13.70
CA THR A 212 9.96 7.00 13.12
C THR A 212 9.37 6.53 11.78
N LEU A 213 8.12 6.87 11.47
CA LEU A 213 7.44 6.50 10.24
C LEU A 213 7.29 7.73 9.36
N LYS A 214 7.53 7.55 8.07
CA LYS A 214 7.40 8.61 7.06
C LYS A 214 6.29 8.26 6.07
N ALA A 215 5.30 9.15 5.97
CA ALA A 215 4.31 9.09 4.91
C ALA A 215 4.92 9.62 3.61
N LEU A 216 4.86 8.80 2.57
CA LEU A 216 5.29 9.11 1.22
C LEU A 216 4.07 9.09 0.28
N PHE A 217 4.10 9.94 -0.73
CA PHE A 217 3.06 10.09 -1.73
C PHE A 217 3.70 10.12 -3.11
N LEU A 218 2.93 9.78 -4.15
CA LEU A 218 3.40 9.77 -5.52
C LEU A 218 2.54 10.69 -6.39
N GLU A 219 3.14 11.40 -7.35
CA GLU A 219 2.42 12.34 -8.21
C GLU A 219 1.33 11.65 -9.06
N HIS A 220 1.58 10.42 -9.51
CA HIS A 220 0.68 9.64 -10.36
C HIS A 220 -0.12 8.57 -9.60
N GLU A 221 -0.46 8.84 -8.34
CA GLU A 221 -1.12 7.95 -7.37
C GLU A 221 -2.28 7.08 -7.88
N GLY A 222 -3.02 7.53 -8.90
CA GLY A 222 -4.18 6.81 -9.46
C GLY A 222 -3.93 5.94 -10.69
N TYR A 223 -2.72 5.93 -11.26
CA TYR A 223 -2.47 5.42 -12.62
C TYR A 223 -1.57 4.18 -12.70
N PHE A 224 -0.93 3.79 -11.59
CA PHE A 224 0.10 2.76 -11.60
C PHE A 224 -0.38 1.37 -12.05
N GLY A 225 -1.59 0.94 -11.68
CA GLY A 225 -2.13 -0.32 -12.16
C GLY A 225 -2.28 -0.36 -13.69
N ALA A 226 -2.74 0.73 -14.30
CA ALA A 226 -2.85 0.84 -15.75
C ALA A 226 -1.48 0.83 -16.42
N LEU A 227 -0.50 1.52 -15.83
CA LEU A 227 0.88 1.54 -16.31
C LEU A 227 1.53 0.16 -16.23
N GLY A 228 1.35 -0.56 -15.12
CA GLY A 228 1.85 -1.93 -14.97
C GLY A 228 1.22 -2.91 -15.96
N CYS A 229 -0.08 -2.80 -16.22
CA CYS A 229 -0.77 -3.57 -17.25
C CYS A 229 -0.13 -3.34 -18.63
N LEU A 230 0.14 -2.08 -18.99
CA LEU A 230 0.78 -1.74 -20.27
C LEU A 230 2.19 -2.34 -20.37
N LEU A 231 2.99 -2.24 -19.31
CA LEU A 231 4.36 -2.78 -19.27
C LEU A 231 4.36 -4.31 -19.42
N GLN A 232 3.47 -4.99 -18.71
CA GLN A 232 3.37 -6.44 -18.77
C GLN A 232 2.90 -6.91 -20.15
N PHE A 233 1.89 -6.24 -20.71
CA PHE A 233 1.41 -6.54 -22.06
C PHE A 233 2.50 -6.36 -23.13
N ASN A 234 3.29 -5.28 -23.05
CA ASN A 234 4.40 -5.04 -23.97
C ASN A 234 5.51 -6.09 -23.82
N GLY A 235 5.80 -6.52 -22.59
CA GLY A 235 6.75 -7.61 -22.31
C GLY A 235 6.31 -8.94 -22.92
N GLU A 236 5.02 -9.29 -22.80
CA GLU A 236 4.45 -10.49 -23.42
C GLU A 236 4.48 -10.44 -24.95
N ILE A 237 4.20 -9.28 -25.55
CA ILE A 237 4.33 -9.09 -27.00
C ILE A 237 5.80 -9.28 -27.45
N ALA A 238 6.75 -8.66 -26.74
CA ALA A 238 8.16 -8.79 -27.07
C ALA A 238 8.65 -10.24 -26.96
N ALA A 239 8.23 -10.97 -25.93
CA ALA A 239 8.52 -12.39 -25.76
C ALA A 239 7.93 -13.23 -26.91
N ALA A 240 6.66 -13.03 -27.26
CA ALA A 240 5.99 -13.78 -28.33
C ALA A 240 6.60 -13.51 -29.72
N LEU A 241 7.04 -12.27 -29.99
CA LEU A 241 7.75 -11.92 -31.23
C LEU A 241 9.15 -12.56 -31.31
N ASN A 242 9.84 -12.68 -30.17
CA ASN A 242 11.13 -13.35 -30.11
C ASN A 242 10.99 -14.88 -30.28
N GLU A 243 9.97 -15.51 -29.67
CA GLU A 243 9.69 -16.94 -29.86
C GLU A 243 9.33 -17.30 -31.31
N THR A 244 8.60 -16.42 -32.01
CA THR A 244 8.29 -16.62 -33.43
C THR A 244 9.52 -16.43 -34.33
N ALA A 245 10.46 -15.56 -33.97
CA ALA A 245 11.73 -15.40 -34.68
C ALA A 245 12.67 -16.62 -34.51
N GLU A 246 12.72 -17.23 -33.32
CA GLU A 246 13.51 -18.45 -33.06
C GLU A 246 12.91 -19.70 -33.73
N THR A 247 11.58 -19.78 -33.85
CA THR A 247 10.91 -20.88 -34.54
C THR A 247 11.09 -20.81 -36.07
N THR A 248 11.29 -19.61 -36.63
CA THR A 248 11.48 -19.42 -38.08
C THR A 248 12.94 -19.67 -38.52
N THR A 249 13.90 -19.61 -37.60
CA THR A 249 15.33 -19.85 -37.89
C THR A 249 15.75 -21.32 -37.78
N THR A 250 14.89 -22.20 -37.24
CA THR A 250 15.16 -23.64 -37.09
C THR A 250 14.58 -24.52 -38.22
N SER A 251 13.86 -23.96 -39.19
CA SER A 251 13.29 -24.70 -40.33
C SER A 251 14.05 -24.49 -41.66
N SER A 252 15.38 -24.52 -41.63
CA SER A 252 16.19 -24.65 -42.85
C SER A 252 16.77 -26.07 -42.93
N PRO A 253 16.45 -26.87 -43.96
CA PRO A 253 17.07 -28.19 -44.11
C PRO A 253 18.52 -28.01 -44.54
N SER A 254 19.46 -28.25 -43.62
CA SER A 254 20.87 -28.38 -43.97
C SER A 254 21.07 -29.65 -44.80
N SER A 255 21.32 -29.49 -46.10
CA SER A 255 21.78 -30.55 -46.98
C SER A 255 23.17 -31.01 -46.52
N SER A 256 23.24 -32.21 -45.94
CA SER A 256 24.48 -32.89 -45.57
C SER A 256 25.15 -33.49 -46.81
N SER A 257 26.33 -32.98 -47.16
CA SER A 257 27.30 -33.69 -48.00
C SER A 257 28.64 -33.75 -47.28
N SER A 258 28.95 -34.90 -46.69
CA SER A 258 30.33 -35.31 -46.48
C SER A 258 30.44 -36.83 -46.35
N SER A 259 31.36 -37.33 -47.17
CA SER A 259 31.73 -38.71 -47.45
C SER A 259 32.33 -39.44 -46.26
N GLN A 260 31.95 -40.70 -46.11
CA GLN A 260 32.56 -41.70 -45.24
C GLN A 260 33.99 -42.05 -45.69
N SER A 261 34.92 -42.15 -44.73
CA SER A 261 35.98 -43.16 -44.77
C SER A 261 36.36 -43.61 -43.34
N LYS A 262 36.61 -44.92 -43.24
CA LYS A 262 36.78 -45.75 -42.05
C LYS A 262 38.07 -45.44 -41.25
N ALA A 263 38.03 -45.63 -39.93
CA ALA A 263 38.87 -46.61 -39.20
C ALA A 263 38.59 -46.57 -37.68
N GLU A 264 38.48 -47.75 -37.08
CA GLU A 264 38.57 -48.08 -35.64
C GLU A 264 39.71 -49.13 -35.50
N PRO A 265 40.13 -49.60 -34.32
CA PRO A 265 39.98 -49.07 -32.95
C PRO A 265 41.31 -49.13 -32.13
N THR A 266 41.34 -48.59 -30.90
CA THR A 266 42.18 -49.17 -29.84
C THR A 266 41.63 -48.90 -28.44
N ASN A 267 41.55 -49.99 -27.66
CA ASN A 267 41.25 -50.13 -26.23
C ASN A 267 42.04 -49.19 -25.31
N THR A 268 41.45 -48.80 -24.17
CA THR A 268 41.70 -49.40 -22.84
C THR A 268 40.88 -48.76 -21.71
N SER A 269 40.28 -49.62 -20.86
CA SER A 269 40.20 -49.64 -19.38
C SER A 269 40.04 -48.31 -18.59
N GLN A 270 39.32 -48.17 -17.49
CA GLN A 270 38.94 -49.04 -16.36
C GLN A 270 37.97 -48.20 -15.49
N ALA A 271 36.82 -48.71 -15.08
CA ALA A 271 36.51 -49.19 -13.72
C ALA A 271 36.44 -48.14 -12.58
N ALA A 272 35.27 -48.15 -11.92
CA ALA A 272 35.02 -47.96 -10.48
C ALA A 272 35.28 -46.55 -9.89
N GLU A 273 34.57 -46.05 -8.87
CA GLU A 273 33.85 -46.73 -7.79
C GLU A 273 32.88 -45.77 -7.09
N THR A 274 31.77 -46.36 -6.65
CA THR A 274 30.77 -45.94 -5.65
C THR A 274 31.38 -45.45 -4.34
N VAL A 275 30.83 -44.42 -3.67
CA VAL A 275 30.58 -44.44 -2.20
C VAL A 275 29.44 -43.48 -1.82
N SER A 276 28.43 -44.07 -1.20
CA SER A 276 27.34 -43.52 -0.38
C SER A 276 27.74 -43.30 1.08
N ASN A 277 27.14 -42.33 1.79
CA ASN A 277 26.77 -42.34 3.24
C ASN A 277 26.12 -40.98 3.56
N ALA A 278 24.86 -40.83 4.02
CA ALA A 278 24.08 -41.39 5.13
C ALA A 278 24.36 -40.76 6.52
N MET A 279 23.25 -40.43 7.22
CA MET A 279 23.07 -40.11 8.66
C MET A 279 23.41 -38.66 9.10
N ASN A 280 22.70 -38.00 10.04
CA ASN A 280 21.69 -38.46 10.98
C ASN A 280 20.81 -37.30 11.50
N SER A 281 19.63 -37.69 12.00
CA SER A 281 18.64 -36.94 12.78
C SER A 281 19.14 -36.42 14.14
N THR A 282 18.52 -35.35 14.67
CA THR A 282 18.21 -35.28 16.11
C THR A 282 17.00 -34.39 16.40
N THR A 283 16.03 -35.02 17.04
CA THR A 283 14.76 -34.53 17.57
C THR A 283 14.96 -34.21 19.05
N THR A 284 14.41 -33.10 19.57
CA THR A 284 14.08 -32.96 21.00
C THR A 284 12.97 -31.95 21.23
N THR A 285 11.80 -32.46 21.63
CA THR A 285 10.73 -31.78 22.37
C THR A 285 11.07 -31.78 23.87
N PRO A 286 10.46 -30.90 24.69
CA PRO A 286 9.53 -31.45 25.70
C PRO A 286 8.26 -30.61 25.97
N THR A 287 7.14 -31.35 26.06
CA THR A 287 5.99 -31.28 27.00
C THR A 287 5.54 -29.98 27.71
N SER A 288 4.32 -29.57 27.36
CA SER A 288 3.12 -29.30 28.20
C SER A 288 3.24 -28.97 29.69
N ASN A 289 2.55 -27.89 30.11
CA ASN A 289 1.77 -27.89 31.35
C ASN A 289 0.49 -27.05 31.20
N ASN A 290 -0.63 -27.71 31.52
CA ASN A 290 -2.00 -27.19 31.61
C ASN A 290 -2.27 -26.83 33.08
N VAL A 291 -2.81 -25.63 33.36
CA VAL A 291 -3.58 -25.37 34.60
C VAL A 291 -4.75 -24.43 34.27
N ASN A 292 -5.92 -24.82 34.80
CA ASN A 292 -7.28 -24.31 34.62
C ASN A 292 -7.58 -22.95 35.30
N ASN A 293 -8.71 -22.36 34.84
CA ASN A 293 -9.73 -21.56 35.56
C ASN A 293 -9.31 -20.18 36.12
N SER A 294 -10.14 -19.13 36.16
CA SER A 294 -11.61 -18.98 36.15
C SER A 294 -12.00 -17.52 35.88
N ASP A 295 -13.27 -17.32 35.54
CA ASP A 295 -14.04 -16.08 35.44
C ASP A 295 -13.76 -14.99 36.50
N SER A 296 -13.80 -13.73 36.04
CA SER A 296 -14.37 -12.54 36.70
C SER A 296 -14.52 -11.42 35.67
#